data_AF-A0A1V2QHX1-F1
#
_entry.id   AF-A0A1V2QHX1-F1
#
_cell.length_a   1.000
_cell.length_b   1.000
_cell.length_c   1.000
_cell.angle_alpha   90.00
_cell.angle_beta   90.00
_cell.angle_gamma   90.00
#
_symmetry.space_group_name_H-M   'P 1'
#
loop_
_entity.id
_entity.type
_entity.pdbx_description
1 polymer ?
#
loop_
_entity_poly.entity_id
_entity_poly.type
_entity_poly.pdbx_seq_one_letter_code
_entity_poly.pdbx_strand_id
1 'polypeptide(L)'
;MPKTTTVSVETCNQQAARHDAMADDISQKLDSLKTEVHNTMMASTSAATRALTNTCDNWVEAVRKTVLDHMRKMAENIRREASNQAALDEESMNAITSLPLSTLDFLGVPKS
;
A
#
# COMPACT_ATOMS: atom_id res chain seq x y z
N MET A 1 -28.30 -0.13 10.27
CA MET A 1 -27.74 0.42 9.02
C MET A 1 -26.33 -0.11 8.90
N PRO A 2 -25.99 -0.88 7.84
CA PRO A 2 -24.61 -1.30 7.64
C PRO A 2 -23.78 -0.03 7.42
N LYS A 3 -22.70 0.13 8.20
CA LYS A 3 -21.75 1.22 7.99
C LYS A 3 -21.04 0.94 6.67
N THR A 4 -21.41 1.64 5.61
CA THR A 4 -20.61 1.67 4.37
C THR A 4 -19.27 2.25 4.78
N THR A 5 -18.28 1.39 4.96
CA THR A 5 -16.94 1.79 5.41
C THR A 5 -16.16 2.15 4.14
N THR A 6 -16.63 3.16 3.41
CA THR A 6 -15.93 3.67 2.23
C THR A 6 -14.80 4.56 2.71
N VAL A 7 -13.58 4.05 2.62
CA VAL A 7 -12.38 4.88 2.71
C VAL A 7 -12.27 5.60 1.36
N SER A 8 -12.15 6.93 1.36
CA SER A 8 -12.08 7.66 0.10
C SER A 8 -10.87 7.20 -0.73
N VAL A 9 -11.02 7.13 -2.06
CA VAL A 9 -9.93 6.81 -3.00
C VAL A 9 -8.71 7.70 -2.74
N GLU A 10 -8.94 8.96 -2.38
CA GLU A 10 -7.89 9.90 -2.00
C GLU A 10 -7.12 9.47 -0.74
N THR A 11 -7.80 8.97 0.28
CA THR A 11 -7.15 8.42 1.49
C THR A 11 -6.33 7.17 1.16
N CYS A 12 -6.85 6.30 0.28
CA CYS A 12 -6.12 5.13 -0.20
C CYS A 12 -4.84 5.53 -0.97
N ASN A 13 -4.95 6.52 -1.86
CA ASN A 13 -3.81 7.05 -2.60
C ASN A 13 -2.77 7.71 -1.68
N GLN A 14 -3.21 8.46 -0.66
CA GLN A 14 -2.30 9.01 0.34
C GLN A 14 -1.56 7.92 1.13
N GLN A 15 -2.23 6.82 1.49
CA GLN A 15 -1.55 5.70 2.16
C GLN A 15 -0.57 4.96 1.25
N ALA A 16 -0.92 4.73 -0.02
CA ALA A 16 0.00 4.17 -0.99
C ALA A 16 1.25 5.05 -1.15
N ALA A 17 1.09 6.38 -1.23
CA ALA A 17 2.20 7.31 -1.31
C ALA A 17 3.09 7.31 -0.04
N ARG A 18 2.49 7.12 1.15
CA ARG A 18 3.26 6.94 2.40
C ARG A 18 4.09 5.66 2.39
N HIS A 19 3.55 4.57 1.85
CA HIS A 19 4.31 3.34 1.67
C HIS A 19 5.46 3.53 0.69
N ASP A 20 5.25 4.22 -0.44
CA ASP A 20 6.33 4.52 -1.38
C ASP A 20 7.43 5.38 -0.72
N ALA A 21 7.05 6.45 -0.02
CA ALA A 21 8.01 7.32 0.69
C ALA A 21 8.79 6.59 1.80
N MET A 22 8.12 5.70 2.53
CA MET A 22 8.78 4.89 3.57
C MET A 22 9.73 3.85 2.95
N ALA A 23 9.43 3.33 1.76
CA ALA A 23 10.33 2.42 1.05
C ALA A 23 11.63 3.16 0.68
N ASP A 24 11.52 4.39 0.20
CA ASP A 24 12.68 5.21 -0.13
C ASP A 24 13.52 5.55 1.12
N ASP A 25 12.89 5.91 2.25
CA ASP A 25 13.57 6.15 3.53
C ASP A 25 14.32 4.91 4.03
N ILE A 26 13.68 3.72 3.98
CA ILE A 26 14.32 2.46 4.36
C ILE A 26 15.50 2.16 3.43
N SER A 27 15.35 2.39 2.12
CA SER A 27 16.44 2.18 1.16
C SER A 27 17.66 3.06 1.46
N GLN A 28 17.43 4.34 1.79
CA GLN A 28 18.51 5.27 2.19
C GLN A 28 19.17 4.85 3.49
N LYS A 29 18.40 4.44 4.50
CA LYS A 29 18.95 3.95 5.78
C LYS A 29 19.81 2.70 5.61
N LEU A 30 19.42 1.80 4.71
CA LEU A 30 20.20 0.62 4.38
C LEU A 30 21.52 0.97 3.69
N ASP A 31 21.55 1.96 2.79
CA ASP A 31 22.79 2.45 2.18
C ASP A 31 23.72 3.10 3.21
N SER A 32 23.16 3.90 4.12
CA SER A 32 23.92 4.49 5.22
C SER A 32 24.51 3.42 6.13
N LEU A 33 23.72 2.41 6.53
CA LEU A 33 24.19 1.29 7.36
C LEU A 33 25.33 0.53 6.67
N LYS A 34 25.18 0.21 5.38
CA LYS A 34 26.22 -0.45 4.59
C LYS A 34 27.53 0.36 4.59
N THR A 35 27.42 1.67 4.43
CA THR A 35 28.56 2.59 4.45
C THR A 35 29.23 2.65 5.82
N GLU A 36 28.46 2.77 6.91
CA GLU A 36 28.98 2.78 8.28
C GLU A 36 29.67 1.47 8.67
N VAL A 37 29.05 0.34 8.32
CA VAL A 37 29.64 -0.97 8.54
C VAL A 37 30.93 -1.08 7.74
N HIS A 38 30.93 -0.73 6.45
CA HIS A 38 32.16 -0.75 5.64
C HIS A 38 33.27 0.10 6.26
N ASN A 39 32.98 1.35 6.65
CA ASN A 39 33.95 2.27 7.26
C ASN A 39 34.51 1.74 8.59
N THR A 40 33.64 1.18 9.45
CA THR A 40 34.04 0.59 10.74
C THR A 40 34.93 -0.64 10.53
N MET A 41 34.67 -1.37 9.46
CA MET A 41 35.29 -2.64 9.17
C MET A 41 36.61 -2.52 8.40
N MET A 42 36.80 -1.46 7.62
CA MET A 42 38.09 -1.12 7.02
C MET A 42 39.19 -0.90 8.06
N ALA A 43 38.85 -0.52 9.28
CA ALA A 43 39.79 -0.39 10.39
C ALA A 43 40.32 -1.75 10.92
N SER A 44 39.74 -2.88 10.51
CA SER A 44 40.04 -4.20 11.04
C SER A 44 40.49 -5.18 9.95
N THR A 45 41.69 -5.73 10.09
CA THR A 45 42.31 -6.66 9.13
C THR A 45 41.91 -8.13 9.32
N SER A 46 41.09 -8.45 10.33
CA SER A 46 40.77 -9.83 10.69
C SER A 46 39.84 -10.53 9.68
N ALA A 47 39.99 -11.84 9.53
CA ALA A 47 39.10 -12.65 8.71
C ALA A 47 37.65 -12.69 9.26
N ALA A 48 37.49 -12.59 10.58
CA ALA A 48 36.19 -12.51 11.23
C ALA A 48 35.45 -11.22 10.86
N THR A 49 36.19 -10.12 10.69
CA THR A 49 35.62 -8.87 10.20
C THR A 49 35.14 -9.08 8.76
N ARG A 50 35.98 -9.55 7.82
CA ARG A 50 35.50 -9.81 6.44
C ARG A 50 34.23 -10.69 6.34
N ALA A 51 34.09 -11.71 7.19
CA ALA A 51 32.87 -12.53 7.26
C ALA A 51 31.64 -11.74 7.74
N LEU A 52 31.82 -10.81 8.68
CA LEU A 52 30.77 -9.93 9.16
C LEU A 52 30.31 -8.93 8.08
N THR A 53 31.23 -8.40 7.26
CA THR A 53 30.86 -7.54 6.11
C THR A 53 29.96 -8.29 5.15
N ASN A 54 30.35 -9.50 4.74
CA ASN A 54 29.55 -10.33 3.83
C ASN A 54 28.17 -10.66 4.41
N THR A 55 28.09 -10.90 5.72
CA THR A 55 26.82 -11.15 6.41
C THR A 55 25.94 -9.91 6.43
N CYS A 56 26.51 -8.73 6.67
CA CYS A 56 25.79 -7.47 6.62
C CYS A 56 25.28 -7.16 5.21
N ASP A 57 26.11 -7.35 4.18
CA ASP A 57 25.70 -7.18 2.78
C ASP A 57 24.53 -8.10 2.41
N ASN A 58 24.63 -9.39 2.75
CA ASN A 58 23.56 -10.35 2.50
C ASN A 58 22.27 -9.98 3.25
N TRP A 59 22.38 -9.49 4.49
CA TRP A 59 21.24 -9.05 5.27
C TRP A 59 20.60 -7.79 4.67
N VAL A 60 21.40 -6.79 4.28
CA VAL A 60 20.91 -5.57 3.62
C VAL A 60 20.17 -5.90 2.33
N GLU A 61 20.73 -6.78 1.50
CA GLU A 61 20.08 -7.23 0.26
C GLU A 61 18.79 -8.02 0.54
N ALA A 62 18.78 -8.87 1.56
CA ALA A 62 17.58 -9.59 1.97
C ALA A 62 16.48 -8.65 2.46
N VAL A 63 16.83 -7.62 3.26
CA VAL A 63 15.88 -6.61 3.73
C VAL A 63 15.36 -5.77 2.56
N ARG A 64 16.23 -5.32 1.64
CA ARG A 64 15.81 -4.62 0.43
C ARG A 64 14.81 -5.44 -0.36
N LYS A 65 15.14 -6.70 -0.64
CA LYS A 65 14.28 -7.57 -1.43
C LYS A 65 12.96 -7.85 -0.72
N THR A 66 12.97 -8.07 0.57
CA THR A 66 11.74 -8.46 1.28
C THR A 66 10.88 -7.26 1.59
N VAL A 67 11.42 -6.25 2.26
CA VAL A 67 10.64 -5.10 2.76
C VAL A 67 10.19 -4.20 1.62
N LEU A 68 11.08 -3.85 0.68
CA LEU A 68 10.70 -2.95 -0.42
C LEU A 68 9.71 -3.63 -1.38
N ASP A 69 9.89 -4.91 -1.69
CA ASP A 69 8.95 -5.65 -2.53
C ASP A 69 7.59 -5.79 -1.85
N HIS A 70 7.55 -6.04 -0.53
CA HIS A 70 6.28 -6.11 0.20
C HIS A 70 5.57 -4.76 0.26
N MET A 71 6.32 -3.67 0.47
CA MET A 71 5.75 -2.32 0.52
C MET A 71 5.21 -1.87 -0.85
N ARG A 72 5.93 -2.17 -1.93
CA ARG A 72 5.46 -1.93 -3.29
C ARG A 72 4.19 -2.73 -3.61
N LYS A 73 4.16 -4.02 -3.24
CA LYS A 73 2.95 -4.86 -3.39
C LYS A 73 1.76 -4.35 -2.58
N MET A 74 2.00 -3.84 -1.36
CA MET A 74 0.94 -3.24 -0.56
C MET A 74 0.41 -1.96 -1.23
N ALA A 75 1.28 -1.08 -1.73
CA ALA A 75 0.86 0.12 -2.45
C ALA A 75 0.05 -0.22 -3.71
N GLU A 76 0.47 -1.21 -4.50
CA GLU A 76 -0.30 -1.71 -5.65
C GLU A 76 -1.67 -2.27 -5.24
N ASN A 77 -1.71 -3.10 -4.20
CA ASN A 77 -2.97 -3.68 -3.71
C ASN A 77 -3.93 -2.60 -3.21
N ILE A 78 -3.44 -1.57 -2.50
CA ILE A 78 -4.25 -0.44 -2.04
C ILE A 78 -4.83 0.33 -3.23
N ARG A 79 -4.03 0.60 -4.27
CA ARG A 79 -4.51 1.27 -5.50
C ARG A 79 -5.56 0.44 -6.22
N ARG A 80 -5.34 -0.88 -6.34
CA ARG A 80 -6.29 -1.80 -6.97
C ARG A 80 -7.62 -1.84 -6.21
N GLU A 81 -7.56 -1.94 -4.89
CA GLU A 81 -8.76 -1.99 -4.05
C GLU A 81 -9.53 -0.66 -4.10
N ALA A 82 -8.84 0.48 -4.12
CA ALA A 82 -9.47 1.78 -4.30
C ALA A 82 -10.18 1.90 -5.67
N SER A 83 -9.56 1.38 -6.74
CA SER A 83 -10.19 1.34 -8.07
C SER A 83 -11.43 0.44 -8.09
N ASN A 84 -11.37 -0.71 -7.41
CA ASN A 84 -12.51 -1.63 -7.33
C ASN A 84 -13.68 -1.00 -6.55
N GLN A 85 -13.39 -0.30 -5.45
CA GLN A 85 -14.43 0.41 -4.68
C GLN A 85 -15.10 1.50 -5.52
N ALA A 86 -14.33 2.29 -6.28
CA ALA A 86 -14.90 3.31 -7.16
C ALA A 86 -15.84 2.71 -8.22
N ALA A 87 -15.47 1.58 -8.82
CA ALA A 87 -16.31 0.89 -9.81
C ALA A 87 -17.60 0.33 -9.19
N LEU A 88 -17.51 -0.26 -7.99
CA LEU A 88 -18.68 -0.78 -7.27
C LEU A 88 -19.63 0.34 -6.82
N ASP A 89 -19.08 1.50 -6.44
CA ASP A 89 -19.87 2.69 -6.09
C ASP A 89 -20.61 3.24 -7.32
N GLU A 90 -19.95 3.29 -8.49
CA GLU A 90 -20.57 3.70 -9.75
C GLU A 90 -21.68 2.73 -10.18
N GLU A 91 -21.43 1.41 -10.11
CA GLU A 91 -22.45 0.39 -10.40
C GLU A 91 -23.64 0.50 -9.45
N SER A 92 -23.39 0.68 -8.16
CA SER A 92 -24.42 0.84 -7.14
C SER A 92 -25.22 2.13 -7.36
N MET A 93 -24.57 3.23 -7.73
CA MET A 93 -25.23 4.51 -8.03
C MET A 93 -26.10 4.40 -9.27
N ASN A 94 -25.62 3.75 -10.33
CA ASN A 94 -26.38 3.47 -11.54
C ASN A 94 -27.58 2.57 -11.23
N ALA A 95 -27.40 1.51 -10.42
CA ALA A 95 -28.49 0.66 -9.98
C ALA A 95 -29.55 1.46 -9.20
N ILE A 96 -29.15 2.30 -8.24
CA ILE A 96 -30.07 3.13 -7.46
C ILE A 96 -30.81 4.15 -8.34
N THR A 97 -30.12 4.83 -9.25
CA THR A 97 -30.73 5.83 -10.14
C THR A 97 -31.60 5.21 -11.23
N SER A 98 -31.32 3.96 -11.60
CA SER A 98 -32.15 3.18 -12.53
C SER A 98 -33.39 2.55 -11.87
N LEU A 99 -33.48 2.55 -10.53
CA LEU A 99 -34.71 2.13 -9.86
C LEU A 99 -35.83 3.11 -10.26
N PRO A 100 -36.91 2.62 -10.88
CA PRO A 100 -38.05 3.47 -11.12
C PRO A 100 -38.60 3.90 -9.75
N LEU A 101 -38.37 5.16 -9.38
CA LEU A 101 -39.10 5.82 -8.30
C LEU A 101 -40.56 5.96 -8.75
N SER A 102 -41.28 4.84 -8.71
CA SER A 102 -42.71 4.76 -8.92
C SER A 102 -43.37 5.52 -7.78
N THR A 103 -43.55 6.82 -7.95
CA THR A 103 -44.45 7.64 -7.13
C THR A 103 -45.88 7.08 -7.16
N LEU A 104 -46.20 6.25 -8.16
CA LEU A 104 -47.46 5.52 -8.28
C LEU A 104 -47.61 4.39 -7.25
N ASP A 105 -46.55 3.69 -6.84
CA ASP A 105 -46.61 2.68 -5.77
C ASP A 105 -46.57 3.32 -4.37
N PHE A 106 -45.97 4.50 -4.23
CA PHE A 106 -45.91 5.22 -2.95
C PHE A 106 -47.25 5.90 -2.57
N LEU A 107 -48.01 6.38 -3.56
CA LEU A 107 -49.29 7.07 -3.31
C LEU A 107 -50.49 6.12 -3.21
N GLY A 108 -50.31 4.82 -3.39
CA GLY A 108 -51.34 3.81 -3.14
C GLY A 108 -52.66 4.04 -3.87
N VAL A 109 -52.66 4.68 -5.04
CA VAL A 109 -53.91 4.93 -5.78
C VAL A 109 -54.40 3.60 -6.34
N PRO A 110 -55.53 3.04 -5.86
CA PRO A 110 -56.04 1.78 -6.37
C PRO A 110 -56.43 1.97 -7.83
N LYS A 111 -56.02 1.03 -8.70
CA LYS A 111 -56.53 0.97 -10.07
C LYS A 111 -58.05 0.79 -10.01
N SER A 112 -58.77 1.75 -10.60
CA SER A 112 -60.20 1.63 -10.91
C SER A 112 -60.41 0.82 -12.18
#